data_AF-A0AAV9K3N6-F1
#
_entry.id   AF-A0AAV9K3N6-F1
#
_cell.length_a   1.000
_cell.length_b   1.000
_cell.length_c   1.000
_cell.angle_alpha   90.00
_cell.angle_beta   90.00
_cell.angle_gamma   90.00
#
_symmetry.space_group_name_H-M   'P 1'
#
loop_
_entity.id
_entity.type
_entity.pdbx_description
1 polymer ?
#
loop_
_entity_poly.entity_id
_entity_poly.type
_entity_poly.pdbx_seq_one_letter_code
_entity_poly.pdbx_strand_id
1 'polypeptide(L)'
;MLTDYLSCLLPGRSSDSGDSVVADRNPVLLVSGIAGSILHSKSKKFGSFETRVWVRLLLAEHEFKKKLWSIYNPKTGYTEALDDSTEIVVPQDDYGLYAIDILDPSLMIKCIHLTGVYHFHDMIHMLVKCGYKKGTTLFGFGYDFRQSNRIDKAMNDLKEKLAAAYKASGGRKVDIISHSMGGLLIKCFISLYSDVFSKYVSKWITIATPFQGAPGCINDSLLTGVQFVDGFESNFFVSRWTMHQLLVECPSIYEMLPNTDFKWEKQPEILVWRKKSKDGNTVVKLERYDASTSVTLFEEALKSNELNLHGKTVPLPFNLSILDWAASTHKILNDAQLPKGIPLYNIYGTSFDTPFDVSYGSEASPIEDLTNVCHTMPQYSFVDGDGTVPAESAMADNCEAVERVGVQAGHRGLLRDEKVFELIKKWLGVSDKKKVHSRTSRVMDLYAGQ
;
A
#
# COMPACT_ATOMS: atom_id res chain seq x y z
N MET A 1 -23.04 -22.85 32.05
CA MET A 1 -21.97 -23.46 31.23
C MET A 1 -22.51 -24.78 30.68
N LEU A 2 -22.43 -24.98 29.36
CA LEU A 2 -23.02 -26.09 28.55
C LEU A 2 -24.45 -25.91 27.97
N THR A 3 -24.95 -24.69 27.78
CA THR A 3 -26.15 -24.46 26.94
C THR A 3 -26.01 -23.35 25.88
N ASP A 4 -24.92 -22.58 25.86
CA ASP A 4 -24.74 -21.46 24.90
C ASP A 4 -23.85 -21.82 23.69
N TYR A 5 -23.60 -23.10 23.42
CA TYR A 5 -22.64 -23.55 22.39
C TYR A 5 -23.26 -24.16 21.12
N LEU A 6 -24.58 -24.04 20.92
CA LEU A 6 -25.29 -24.77 19.86
C LEU A 6 -26.15 -23.91 18.90
N SER A 7 -25.96 -22.58 18.84
CA SER A 7 -26.68 -21.72 17.88
C SER A 7 -25.89 -21.35 16.61
N CYS A 8 -24.68 -21.86 16.39
CA CYS A 8 -23.83 -21.49 15.25
C CYS A 8 -23.92 -22.40 14.01
N LEU A 9 -25.00 -23.18 13.86
CA LEU A 9 -25.20 -24.02 12.68
C LEU A 9 -26.66 -23.91 12.21
N LEU A 10 -26.95 -22.91 11.36
CA LEU A 10 -27.93 -22.88 10.26
C LEU A 10 -28.05 -21.42 9.74
N PRO A 11 -28.18 -21.18 8.42
CA PRO A 11 -28.24 -19.83 7.86
C PRO A 11 -29.63 -19.23 8.13
N GLY A 12 -29.70 -18.36 9.14
CA GLY A 12 -30.87 -17.54 9.41
C GLY A 12 -31.07 -16.53 8.29
N ARG A 13 -32.11 -16.74 7.48
CA ARG A 13 -32.69 -15.74 6.58
C ARG A 13 -33.29 -14.63 7.44
N SER A 14 -32.53 -13.60 7.79
CA SER A 14 -33.10 -12.37 8.34
C SER A 14 -33.63 -11.53 7.17
N SER A 15 -34.92 -11.66 6.89
CA SER A 15 -35.66 -10.69 6.10
C SER A 15 -35.82 -9.42 6.92
N ASP A 16 -34.77 -8.59 6.95
CA ASP A 16 -34.87 -7.22 7.45
C ASP A 16 -35.19 -6.31 6.25
N SER A 17 -36.44 -6.39 5.79
CA SER A 17 -37.02 -5.47 4.82
C SER A 17 -37.40 -4.16 5.51
N GLY A 18 -36.44 -3.54 6.17
CA GLY A 18 -36.49 -2.13 6.52
C GLY A 18 -35.84 -1.36 5.39
N ASP A 19 -36.64 -0.65 4.60
CA ASP A 19 -36.20 0.45 3.72
C ASP A 19 -35.49 1.51 4.58
N SER A 20 -34.26 1.20 4.96
CA SER A 20 -33.37 2.09 5.68
C SER A 20 -32.78 2.99 4.63
N VAL A 21 -33.50 4.10 4.37
CA VAL A 21 -33.09 5.25 3.55
C VAL A 21 -31.57 5.27 3.46
N VAL A 22 -31.05 4.89 2.29
CA VAL A 22 -29.61 4.87 2.05
C VAL A 22 -29.11 6.24 2.47
N ALA A 23 -28.21 6.30 3.45
CA ALA A 23 -27.72 7.57 3.96
C ALA A 23 -27.36 8.46 2.76
N ASP A 24 -27.91 9.67 2.72
CA ASP A 24 -27.76 10.62 1.62
C ASP A 24 -26.31 11.14 1.58
N ARG A 25 -25.40 10.28 1.12
CA ARG A 25 -23.95 10.47 1.16
C ARG A 25 -23.33 9.81 -0.05
N ASN A 26 -22.28 10.41 -0.58
CA ASN A 26 -21.46 9.80 -1.62
C ASN A 26 -20.85 8.48 -1.10
N PRO A 27 -20.83 7.41 -1.90
CA PRO A 27 -20.09 6.21 -1.56
C PRO A 27 -18.60 6.47 -1.41
N VAL A 28 -17.93 5.69 -0.57
CA VAL A 28 -16.49 5.70 -0.38
C VAL A 28 -15.86 4.43 -0.95
N LEU A 29 -14.79 4.60 -1.72
CA LEU A 29 -13.91 3.51 -2.16
C LEU A 29 -12.55 3.66 -1.48
N LEU A 30 -12.16 2.67 -0.68
CA LEU A 30 -10.85 2.58 -0.05
C LEU A 30 -9.88 1.85 -0.98
N VAL A 31 -8.72 2.45 -1.25
CA VAL A 31 -7.69 1.92 -2.16
C VAL A 31 -6.40 1.71 -1.37
N SER A 32 -5.94 0.46 -1.33
CA SER A 32 -4.75 0.08 -0.55
C SER A 32 -3.44 0.45 -1.23
N GLY A 33 -2.32 0.34 -0.50
CA GLY A 33 -0.98 0.56 -1.00
C GLY A 33 -0.16 -0.72 -1.13
N ILE A 34 1.16 -0.56 -1.26
CA ILE A 34 2.07 -1.69 -1.39
C ILE A 34 1.94 -2.63 -0.19
N ALA A 35 1.89 -3.93 -0.47
CA ALA A 35 1.75 -4.98 0.54
C ALA A 35 0.48 -4.88 1.42
N GLY A 36 -0.43 -3.95 1.15
CA GLY A 36 -1.65 -3.71 1.94
C GLY A 36 -2.88 -4.49 1.46
N SER A 37 -2.71 -5.41 0.52
CA SER A 37 -3.78 -6.28 0.00
C SER A 37 -3.46 -7.74 0.26
N ILE A 38 -4.44 -8.52 0.71
CA ILE A 38 -4.34 -9.97 0.79
C ILE A 38 -4.15 -10.54 -0.62
N LEU A 39 -3.19 -11.46 -0.79
CA LEU A 39 -3.01 -12.25 -2.00
C LEU A 39 -3.27 -13.73 -1.71
N HIS A 40 -4.05 -14.35 -2.58
CA HIS A 40 -4.26 -15.78 -2.62
C HIS A 40 -3.58 -16.37 -3.85
N SER A 41 -3.08 -17.60 -3.72
CA SER A 41 -2.74 -18.46 -4.83
C SER A 41 -3.90 -19.41 -5.08
N LYS A 42 -4.43 -19.40 -6.29
CA LYS A 42 -5.57 -20.18 -6.74
C LYS A 42 -5.12 -21.16 -7.81
N SER A 43 -5.42 -22.45 -7.68
CA SER A 43 -5.02 -23.40 -8.71
C SER A 43 -5.87 -23.26 -9.96
N LYS A 44 -5.22 -23.35 -11.13
CA LYS A 44 -5.90 -23.32 -12.44
C LYS A 44 -6.77 -24.56 -12.70
N LYS A 45 -6.72 -25.58 -11.84
CA LYS A 45 -7.58 -26.77 -11.92
C LYS A 45 -9.01 -26.44 -11.46
N PHE A 46 -10.00 -26.98 -12.16
CA PHE A 46 -11.42 -26.77 -11.86
C PHE A 46 -11.79 -27.28 -10.46
N GLY A 47 -12.51 -26.46 -9.67
CA GLY A 47 -12.96 -26.81 -8.31
C GLY A 47 -11.89 -26.71 -7.21
N SER A 48 -10.79 -25.98 -7.44
CA SER A 48 -9.67 -25.89 -6.50
C SER A 48 -9.87 -24.87 -5.37
N PHE A 49 -9.16 -25.09 -4.27
CA PHE A 49 -9.12 -24.20 -3.11
C PHE A 49 -8.11 -23.06 -3.30
N GLU A 50 -8.45 -21.89 -2.77
CA GLU A 50 -7.53 -20.75 -2.67
C GLU A 50 -6.69 -20.88 -1.40
N THR A 51 -5.38 -20.60 -1.51
CA THR A 51 -4.47 -20.51 -0.36
C THR A 51 -4.00 -19.08 -0.17
N ARG A 52 -4.17 -18.51 1.02
CA ARG A 52 -3.55 -17.22 1.34
C ARG A 52 -2.02 -17.34 1.35
N VAL A 53 -1.38 -16.50 0.55
CA VAL A 53 0.08 -16.42 0.41
C VAL A 53 0.63 -15.09 0.93
N TRP A 54 -0.21 -14.06 1.04
CA TRP A 54 0.12 -12.77 1.65
C TRP A 54 -1.14 -12.12 2.24
N VAL A 55 -1.12 -11.41 3.38
CA VAL A 55 -0.12 -11.56 4.44
C VAL A 55 -0.41 -12.87 5.18
N ARG A 56 0.66 -13.55 5.59
CA ARG A 56 0.58 -14.82 6.32
C ARG A 56 1.67 -14.88 7.36
N LEU A 57 1.34 -15.40 8.53
CA LEU A 57 2.29 -15.68 9.61
C LEU A 57 2.66 -17.16 9.71
N LEU A 58 1.65 -18.04 9.73
CA LEU A 58 1.91 -19.48 9.84
C LEU A 58 2.46 -20.03 8.52
N LEU A 59 3.66 -20.62 8.52
CA LEU A 59 4.34 -21.12 7.31
C LEU A 59 4.53 -20.03 6.24
N ALA A 60 4.67 -18.76 6.66
CA ALA A 60 4.82 -17.62 5.77
C ALA A 60 5.91 -17.85 4.73
N GLU A 61 7.12 -18.16 5.18
CA GLU A 61 8.27 -18.35 4.31
C GLU A 61 8.09 -19.52 3.33
N HIS A 62 7.58 -20.66 3.79
CA HIS A 62 7.38 -21.83 2.93
C HIS A 62 6.39 -21.54 1.79
N GLU A 63 5.23 -20.97 2.12
CA GLU A 63 4.17 -20.71 1.14
C GLU A 63 4.53 -19.56 0.21
N PHE A 64 5.21 -18.53 0.72
CA PHE A 64 5.72 -17.42 -0.07
C PHE A 64 6.72 -17.91 -1.13
N LYS A 65 7.73 -18.70 -0.72
CA LYS A 65 8.73 -19.26 -1.64
C LYS A 65 8.10 -20.15 -2.70
N LYS A 66 7.13 -20.98 -2.29
CA LYS A 66 6.49 -21.95 -3.18
C LYS A 66 5.58 -21.30 -4.21
N LYS A 67 4.85 -20.24 -3.84
CA LYS A 67 3.71 -19.76 -4.62
C LYS A 67 3.80 -18.30 -5.07
N LEU A 68 4.59 -17.46 -4.38
CA LEU A 68 4.60 -16.02 -4.64
C LEU A 68 5.88 -15.52 -5.33
N TRP A 69 7.00 -16.24 -5.23
CA TRP A 69 8.18 -15.93 -6.04
C TRP A 69 7.84 -15.90 -7.52
N SER A 70 8.35 -14.86 -8.18
CA SER A 70 7.89 -14.44 -9.50
C SER A 70 9.03 -13.85 -10.32
N ILE A 71 8.85 -13.83 -11.63
CA ILE A 71 9.75 -13.17 -12.59
C ILE A 71 8.93 -12.18 -13.41
N TYR A 72 9.50 -11.02 -13.70
CA TYR A 72 8.92 -10.09 -14.64
C TYR A 72 9.10 -10.55 -16.08
N ASN A 73 7.99 -10.55 -16.82
CA ASN A 73 7.96 -10.88 -18.23
C ASN A 73 7.85 -9.59 -19.06
N PRO A 74 8.92 -9.14 -19.73
CA PRO A 74 8.91 -7.87 -20.47
C PRO A 74 7.99 -7.88 -21.69
N LYS A 75 7.54 -9.06 -22.16
CA LYS A 75 6.59 -9.15 -23.28
C LYS A 75 5.17 -8.83 -22.84
N THR A 76 4.80 -9.23 -21.61
CA THR A 76 3.46 -9.04 -21.06
C THR A 76 3.39 -7.80 -20.17
N GLY A 77 4.51 -7.39 -19.56
CA GLY A 77 4.57 -6.34 -18.56
C GLY A 77 4.15 -6.81 -17.16
N TYR A 78 4.02 -8.13 -16.96
CA TYR A 78 3.56 -8.72 -15.70
C TYR A 78 4.69 -9.38 -14.92
N THR A 79 4.62 -9.28 -13.60
CA THR A 79 5.34 -10.14 -12.66
C THR A 79 4.57 -11.44 -12.48
N GLU A 80 5.07 -12.51 -13.09
CA GLU A 80 4.42 -13.80 -13.21
C GLU A 80 4.98 -14.79 -12.17
N ALA A 81 4.11 -15.46 -11.42
CA ALA A 81 4.54 -16.44 -10.43
C ALA A 81 5.28 -17.61 -11.10
N LEU A 82 6.35 -18.10 -10.47
CA LEU A 82 7.14 -19.23 -10.96
C LEU A 82 6.35 -20.55 -10.96
N ASP A 83 5.33 -20.67 -10.12
CA ASP A 83 4.39 -21.79 -10.12
C ASP A 83 3.31 -21.57 -11.18
N ASP A 84 3.50 -22.16 -12.36
CA ASP A 84 2.58 -22.07 -13.50
C ASP A 84 1.23 -22.77 -13.28
N SER A 85 1.11 -23.60 -12.23
CA SER A 85 -0.11 -24.34 -11.91
C SER A 85 -1.15 -23.50 -11.15
N THR A 86 -0.74 -22.31 -10.69
CA THR A 86 -1.59 -21.39 -9.95
C THR A 86 -1.61 -19.99 -10.56
N GLU A 87 -2.57 -19.19 -10.14
CA GLU A 87 -2.67 -17.77 -10.42
C GLU A 87 -2.74 -17.01 -9.08
N ILE A 88 -2.14 -15.82 -9.05
CA ILE A 88 -2.25 -14.93 -7.89
C ILE A 88 -3.47 -14.05 -8.07
N VAL A 89 -4.34 -14.08 -7.07
CA VAL A 89 -5.62 -13.36 -7.07
C VAL A 89 -5.80 -12.57 -5.78
N VAL A 90 -6.54 -11.48 -5.87
CA VAL A 90 -6.94 -10.66 -4.73
C VAL A 90 -8.40 -10.98 -4.41
N PRO A 91 -8.71 -11.43 -3.18
CA PRO A 91 -10.07 -11.77 -2.81
C PRO A 91 -11.01 -10.57 -2.91
N GLN A 92 -12.20 -10.79 -3.44
CA GLN A 92 -13.22 -9.74 -3.65
C GLN A 92 -14.33 -9.77 -2.58
N ASP A 93 -14.19 -10.65 -1.59
CA ASP A 93 -15.12 -10.79 -0.47
C ASP A 93 -15.37 -9.48 0.25
N ASP A 94 -16.56 -9.37 0.85
CA ASP A 94 -17.01 -8.17 1.55
C ASP A 94 -16.84 -6.91 0.67
N TYR A 95 -17.17 -7.03 -0.62
CA TYR A 95 -17.06 -5.95 -1.59
C TYR A 95 -15.63 -5.38 -1.70
N GLY A 96 -14.63 -6.26 -1.63
CA GLY A 96 -13.20 -5.96 -1.66
C GLY A 96 -12.66 -5.36 -0.36
N LEU A 97 -13.48 -5.17 0.68
CA LEU A 97 -13.02 -4.69 1.98
C LEU A 97 -12.20 -5.77 2.70
N TYR A 98 -12.55 -7.05 2.55
CA TYR A 98 -11.84 -8.15 3.20
C TYR A 98 -10.34 -8.14 2.86
N ALA A 99 -9.99 -7.86 1.59
CA ALA A 99 -8.60 -7.85 1.14
C ALA A 99 -7.74 -6.77 1.81
N ILE A 100 -8.33 -5.71 2.36
CA ILE A 100 -7.62 -4.53 2.86
C ILE A 100 -7.90 -4.22 4.34
N ASP A 101 -8.73 -5.03 5.00
CA ASP A 101 -9.18 -4.84 6.39
C ASP A 101 -8.10 -5.28 7.40
N ILE A 102 -8.01 -6.59 7.66
CA ILE A 102 -6.98 -7.22 8.49
C ILE A 102 -6.19 -8.18 7.60
N LEU A 103 -4.90 -7.91 7.37
CA LEU A 103 -4.10 -8.60 6.36
C LEU A 103 -3.79 -10.07 6.73
N ASP A 104 -3.71 -10.39 8.02
CA ASP A 104 -3.76 -11.77 8.51
C ASP A 104 -5.00 -11.96 9.42
N PRO A 105 -6.16 -12.39 8.86
CA PRO A 105 -7.39 -12.55 9.61
C PRO A 105 -7.49 -13.86 10.41
N SER A 106 -6.38 -14.56 10.68
CA SER A 106 -6.41 -15.82 11.44
C SER A 106 -6.92 -15.62 12.87
N LEU A 107 -7.62 -16.62 13.41
CA LEU A 107 -8.24 -16.56 14.73
C LEU A 107 -7.23 -16.22 15.83
N MET A 108 -6.05 -16.85 15.78
CA MET A 108 -4.95 -16.56 16.71
C MET A 108 -4.59 -15.07 16.73
N ILE A 109 -4.47 -14.45 15.56
CA ILE A 109 -4.09 -13.05 15.40
C ILE A 109 -5.17 -12.09 15.89
N LYS A 110 -6.44 -12.42 15.63
CA LYS A 110 -7.56 -11.68 16.19
C LYS A 110 -7.62 -11.81 17.71
N CYS A 111 -7.31 -12.98 18.27
CA CYS A 111 -7.30 -13.22 19.72
C CYS A 111 -6.18 -12.45 20.43
N ILE A 112 -4.97 -12.40 19.86
CA ILE A 112 -3.84 -11.66 20.47
C ILE A 112 -3.83 -10.17 20.09
N HIS A 113 -4.75 -9.72 19.23
CA HIS A 113 -4.89 -8.36 18.76
C HIS A 113 -3.57 -7.77 18.22
N LEU A 114 -2.89 -8.49 17.33
CA LEU A 114 -1.65 -8.02 16.71
C LEU A 114 -1.96 -6.89 15.71
N THR A 115 -2.00 -5.66 16.22
CA THR A 115 -2.38 -4.46 15.43
C THR A 115 -1.47 -4.20 14.23
N GLY A 116 -0.27 -4.79 14.18
CA GLY A 116 0.66 -4.66 13.05
C GLY A 116 0.13 -5.18 11.70
N VAL A 117 -0.91 -6.02 11.71
CA VAL A 117 -1.59 -6.52 10.49
C VAL A 117 -2.96 -5.89 10.24
N TYR A 118 -3.41 -4.98 11.10
CA TYR A 118 -4.66 -4.24 10.94
C TYR A 118 -4.36 -3.06 10.01
N HIS A 119 -4.95 -3.09 8.81
CA HIS A 119 -4.64 -2.11 7.76
C HIS A 119 -5.71 -1.02 7.68
N PHE A 120 -6.82 -1.22 6.95
CA PHE A 120 -7.95 -0.28 6.96
C PHE A 120 -8.97 -0.56 8.08
N HIS A 121 -8.73 -1.53 8.95
CA HIS A 121 -9.72 -1.98 9.95
C HIS A 121 -10.39 -0.86 10.73
N ASP A 122 -9.59 0.01 11.35
CA ASP A 122 -10.10 1.10 12.19
C ASP A 122 -10.84 2.15 11.37
N MET A 123 -10.37 2.43 10.14
CA MET A 123 -11.04 3.34 9.21
C MET A 123 -12.38 2.79 8.71
N ILE A 124 -12.43 1.50 8.36
CA ILE A 124 -13.67 0.81 7.97
C ILE A 124 -14.67 0.88 9.12
N HIS A 125 -14.22 0.58 10.35
CA HIS A 125 -15.07 0.65 11.53
C HIS A 125 -15.55 2.07 11.83
N MET A 126 -14.69 3.07 11.68
CA MET A 126 -15.04 4.49 11.79
C MET A 126 -16.10 4.89 10.76
N LEU A 127 -15.93 4.53 9.48
CA LEU A 127 -16.89 4.85 8.42
C LEU A 127 -18.24 4.15 8.65
N VAL A 128 -18.25 2.88 9.08
CA VAL A 128 -19.48 2.17 9.44
C VAL A 128 -20.22 2.88 10.58
N LYS A 129 -19.50 3.32 11.63
CA LYS A 129 -20.08 4.15 12.71
C LYS A 129 -20.65 5.47 12.21
N CYS A 130 -20.09 6.02 11.14
CA CYS A 130 -20.60 7.23 10.46
C CYS A 130 -21.83 6.96 9.57
N GLY A 131 -22.31 5.72 9.51
CA GLY A 131 -23.51 5.31 8.77
C GLY A 131 -23.25 4.80 7.35
N TYR A 132 -21.99 4.59 6.97
CA TYR A 132 -21.66 3.93 5.72
C TYR A 132 -22.01 2.43 5.78
N LYS A 133 -22.54 1.89 4.68
CA LYS A 133 -22.97 0.50 4.57
C LYS A 133 -22.09 -0.24 3.57
N LYS A 134 -21.44 -1.31 4.00
CA LYS A 134 -20.63 -2.17 3.12
C LYS A 134 -21.46 -2.66 1.94
N GLY A 135 -20.94 -2.55 0.73
CA GLY A 135 -21.63 -2.98 -0.51
C GLY A 135 -22.71 -2.04 -1.03
N THR A 136 -23.07 -0.99 -0.28
CA THR A 136 -23.98 0.05 -0.75
C THR A 136 -23.28 1.40 -0.85
N THR A 137 -22.59 1.83 0.21
CA THR A 137 -21.87 3.11 0.25
C THR A 137 -20.42 2.98 0.71
N LEU A 138 -19.94 1.77 1.04
CA LEU A 138 -18.54 1.52 1.40
C LEU A 138 -18.00 0.31 0.65
N PHE A 139 -16.85 0.50 0.00
CA PHE A 139 -16.22 -0.48 -0.85
C PHE A 139 -14.71 -0.48 -0.62
N GLY A 140 -14.07 -1.63 -0.83
CA GLY A 140 -12.62 -1.77 -0.81
C GLY A 140 -12.07 -2.15 -2.18
N PHE A 141 -10.85 -1.71 -2.45
CA PHE A 141 -10.08 -2.06 -3.64
C PHE A 141 -8.65 -2.43 -3.22
N GLY A 142 -8.45 -3.73 -3.07
CA GLY A 142 -7.12 -4.33 -3.07
C GLY A 142 -6.73 -4.74 -4.49
N TYR A 143 -5.43 -4.77 -4.76
CA TYR A 143 -4.87 -5.15 -6.05
C TYR A 143 -3.54 -5.89 -5.85
N ASP A 144 -3.04 -6.54 -6.90
CA ASP A 144 -1.74 -7.21 -6.86
C ASP A 144 -0.63 -6.16 -6.83
N PHE A 145 -0.16 -5.83 -5.63
CA PHE A 145 0.84 -4.79 -5.39
C PHE A 145 2.22 -5.07 -6.01
N ARG A 146 2.44 -6.27 -6.55
CA ARG A 146 3.69 -6.62 -7.25
C ARG A 146 3.75 -5.98 -8.64
N GLN A 147 2.58 -5.77 -9.24
CA GLN A 147 2.45 -5.27 -10.61
C GLN A 147 2.63 -3.76 -10.68
N SER A 148 2.86 -3.24 -11.89
CA SER A 148 2.94 -1.80 -12.15
C SER A 148 1.62 -1.09 -11.79
N ASN A 149 1.69 0.14 -11.30
CA ASN A 149 0.54 0.98 -10.93
C ASN A 149 -0.37 1.32 -12.12
N ARG A 150 0.11 1.09 -13.35
CA ARG A 150 -0.65 1.25 -14.60
C ARG A 150 -0.89 -0.06 -15.35
N ILE A 151 -0.76 -1.20 -14.69
CA ILE A 151 -1.04 -2.49 -15.32
C ILE A 151 -2.52 -2.57 -15.72
N ASP A 152 -2.80 -3.06 -16.92
CA ASP A 152 -4.13 -3.04 -17.53
C ASP A 152 -5.18 -3.74 -16.66
N LYS A 153 -4.83 -4.88 -16.02
CA LYS A 153 -5.74 -5.57 -15.11
C LYS A 153 -6.20 -4.67 -13.96
N ALA A 154 -5.28 -4.01 -13.26
CA ALA A 154 -5.64 -3.15 -12.12
C ALA A 154 -6.45 -1.93 -12.55
N MET A 155 -6.12 -1.35 -13.71
CA MET A 155 -6.87 -0.24 -14.29
C MET A 155 -8.31 -0.64 -14.68
N ASN A 156 -8.47 -1.80 -15.33
CA ASN A 156 -9.77 -2.33 -15.72
C ASN A 156 -10.60 -2.71 -14.49
N ASP A 157 -10.00 -3.40 -13.51
CA ASP A 157 -10.67 -3.76 -12.25
C ASP A 157 -11.13 -2.48 -11.49
N LEU A 158 -10.31 -1.43 -11.45
CA LEU A 158 -10.69 -0.16 -10.81
C LEU A 158 -11.85 0.52 -11.53
N LYS A 159 -11.84 0.53 -12.87
CA LYS A 159 -12.94 1.05 -13.69
C LYS A 159 -14.24 0.31 -13.41
N GLU A 160 -14.21 -1.02 -13.37
CA GLU A 160 -15.37 -1.85 -13.03
C GLU A 160 -15.84 -1.59 -11.60
N LYS A 161 -14.90 -1.46 -10.65
CA LYS A 161 -15.21 -1.19 -9.25
C LYS A 161 -15.92 0.14 -9.06
N LEU A 162 -15.45 1.19 -9.71
CA LEU A 162 -16.09 2.52 -9.68
C LEU A 162 -17.49 2.48 -10.28
N ALA A 163 -17.67 1.80 -11.41
CA ALA A 163 -18.99 1.65 -12.03
C ALA A 163 -19.96 0.85 -11.14
N ALA A 164 -19.49 -0.22 -10.50
CA ALA A 164 -20.27 -1.02 -9.56
C ALA A 164 -20.67 -0.21 -8.31
N ALA A 165 -19.72 0.52 -7.71
CA ALA A 165 -19.98 1.37 -6.55
C ALA A 165 -20.98 2.50 -6.88
N TYR A 166 -20.81 3.15 -8.04
CA TYR A 166 -21.73 4.17 -8.54
C TYR A 166 -23.16 3.62 -8.68
N LYS A 167 -23.32 2.45 -9.31
CA LYS A 167 -24.63 1.79 -9.49
C LYS A 167 -25.25 1.37 -8.16
N ALA A 168 -24.48 0.72 -7.29
CA ALA A 168 -24.94 0.27 -5.97
C ALA A 168 -25.38 1.43 -5.07
N SER A 169 -24.88 2.64 -5.33
CA SER A 169 -25.19 3.86 -4.59
C SER A 169 -26.31 4.70 -5.21
N GLY A 170 -27.08 4.14 -6.15
CA GLY A 170 -28.17 4.86 -6.81
C GLY A 170 -27.69 5.98 -7.76
N GLY A 171 -26.50 5.85 -8.33
CA GLY A 171 -25.95 6.82 -9.28
C GLY A 171 -25.23 8.01 -8.65
N ARG A 172 -24.83 7.91 -7.38
CA ARG A 172 -23.96 8.92 -6.74
C ARG A 172 -22.49 8.66 -7.08
N LYS A 173 -21.76 9.76 -7.35
CA LYS A 173 -20.31 9.73 -7.57
C LYS A 173 -19.56 9.30 -6.30
N VAL A 174 -18.42 8.65 -6.48
CA VAL A 174 -17.61 8.00 -5.45
C VAL A 174 -16.54 8.95 -4.92
N ASP A 175 -16.39 8.99 -3.60
CA ASP A 175 -15.27 9.61 -2.91
C ASP A 175 -14.18 8.54 -2.74
N ILE A 176 -12.98 8.78 -3.28
CA ILE A 176 -11.86 7.83 -3.17
C ILE A 176 -11.00 8.20 -1.97
N ILE A 177 -10.63 7.22 -1.16
CA ILE A 177 -9.59 7.35 -0.13
C ILE A 177 -8.47 6.34 -0.46
N SER A 178 -7.29 6.84 -0.82
CA SER A 178 -6.13 5.99 -1.12
C SER A 178 -5.05 6.11 -0.07
N HIS A 179 -4.31 5.02 0.16
CA HIS A 179 -3.14 5.00 1.04
C HIS A 179 -1.87 4.65 0.28
N SER A 180 -0.76 5.32 0.61
CA SER A 180 0.57 4.97 0.12
C SER A 180 0.61 4.87 -1.41
N MET A 181 1.19 3.79 -1.95
CA MET A 181 1.25 3.49 -3.38
C MET A 181 -0.12 3.49 -4.08
N GLY A 182 -1.22 3.26 -3.37
CA GLY A 182 -2.57 3.35 -3.92
C GLY A 182 -2.87 4.72 -4.53
N GLY A 183 -2.27 5.79 -3.99
CA GLY A 183 -2.39 7.12 -4.57
C GLY A 183 -1.65 7.27 -5.91
N LEU A 184 -0.55 6.55 -6.12
CA LEU A 184 0.14 6.47 -7.42
C LEU A 184 -0.73 5.74 -8.45
N LEU A 185 -1.35 4.62 -8.06
CA LEU A 185 -2.31 3.90 -8.89
C LEU A 185 -3.48 4.80 -9.32
N ILE A 186 -4.05 5.57 -8.39
CA ILE A 186 -5.11 6.55 -8.71
C ILE A 186 -4.60 7.63 -9.67
N LYS A 187 -3.38 8.13 -9.46
CA LYS A 187 -2.79 9.15 -10.34
C LYS A 187 -2.52 8.61 -11.76
N CYS A 188 -2.05 7.38 -11.90
CA CYS A 188 -1.97 6.68 -13.20
C CYS A 188 -3.36 6.55 -13.83
N PHE A 189 -4.37 6.15 -13.06
CA PHE A 189 -5.73 6.00 -13.55
C PHE A 189 -6.34 7.34 -14.02
N ILE A 190 -6.06 8.45 -13.33
CA ILE A 190 -6.48 9.79 -13.75
C ILE A 190 -5.87 10.13 -15.12
N SER A 191 -4.58 9.87 -15.33
CA SER A 191 -3.89 10.17 -16.58
C SER A 191 -4.41 9.31 -17.75
N LEU A 192 -4.64 8.02 -17.51
CA LEU A 192 -5.03 7.05 -18.55
C LEU A 192 -6.55 7.02 -18.83
N TYR A 193 -7.38 7.32 -17.83
CA TYR A 193 -8.84 7.18 -17.88
C TYR A 193 -9.56 8.40 -17.26
N SER A 194 -9.11 9.60 -17.63
CA SER A 194 -9.61 10.88 -17.11
C SER A 194 -11.12 11.07 -17.27
N ASP A 195 -11.70 10.59 -18.37
CA ASP A 195 -13.14 10.63 -18.65
C ASP A 195 -13.93 9.72 -17.69
N VAL A 196 -13.43 8.51 -17.44
CA VAL A 196 -14.00 7.55 -16.49
C VAL A 196 -13.91 8.09 -15.07
N PHE A 197 -12.74 8.63 -14.68
CA PHE A 197 -12.54 9.24 -13.38
C PHE A 197 -13.52 10.42 -13.20
N SER A 198 -13.63 11.31 -14.18
CA SER A 198 -14.55 12.45 -14.15
C SER A 198 -16.02 12.03 -14.05
N LYS A 199 -16.38 10.92 -14.70
CA LYS A 199 -17.74 10.37 -14.67
C LYS A 199 -18.10 9.83 -13.28
N TYR A 200 -17.22 9.05 -12.66
CA TYR A 200 -17.56 8.28 -11.45
C TYR A 200 -17.09 8.91 -10.15
N VAL A 201 -16.06 9.76 -10.15
CA VAL A 201 -15.41 10.24 -8.92
C VAL A 201 -15.85 11.66 -8.57
N SER A 202 -16.18 11.87 -7.30
CA SER A 202 -16.57 13.19 -6.76
C SER A 202 -15.44 13.90 -6.06
N LYS A 203 -14.52 13.18 -5.40
CA LYS A 203 -13.33 13.74 -4.74
C LYS A 203 -12.30 12.64 -4.49
N TRP A 204 -11.06 13.06 -4.26
CA TRP A 204 -9.98 12.17 -3.90
C TRP A 204 -9.30 12.66 -2.62
N ILE A 205 -9.22 11.78 -1.62
CA ILE A 205 -8.44 11.95 -0.40
C ILE A 205 -7.28 10.97 -0.49
N THR A 206 -6.06 11.45 -0.34
CA THR A 206 -4.86 10.62 -0.38
C THR A 206 -4.10 10.71 0.92
N ILE A 207 -3.55 9.58 1.38
CA ILE A 207 -2.89 9.44 2.67
C ILE A 207 -1.50 8.85 2.44
N ALA A 208 -0.45 9.61 2.79
CA ALA A 208 0.95 9.18 2.75
C ALA A 208 1.42 8.64 1.39
N THR A 209 0.97 9.22 0.29
CA THR A 209 1.35 8.76 -1.05
C THR A 209 2.76 9.22 -1.41
N PRO A 210 3.68 8.32 -1.80
CA PRO A 210 5.04 8.68 -2.20
C PRO A 210 5.08 9.25 -3.62
N PHE A 211 4.54 10.45 -3.84
CA PHE A 211 4.41 11.03 -5.19
C PHE A 211 5.74 11.15 -5.94
N GLN A 212 6.84 11.35 -5.22
CA GLN A 212 8.19 11.46 -5.77
C GLN A 212 9.07 10.25 -5.41
N GLY A 213 8.47 9.21 -4.84
CA GLY A 213 9.17 8.01 -4.37
C GLY A 213 9.46 8.03 -2.87
N ALA A 214 10.03 6.93 -2.38
CA ALA A 214 10.42 6.73 -0.98
C ALA A 214 11.89 6.26 -0.93
N PRO A 215 12.86 7.18 -1.11
CA PRO A 215 14.24 6.86 -1.48
C PRO A 215 14.91 5.80 -0.61
N GLY A 216 14.96 6.01 0.71
CA GLY A 216 15.68 5.12 1.60
C GLY A 216 15.10 3.71 1.61
N CYS A 217 13.77 3.60 1.76
CA CYS A 217 13.10 2.30 1.79
C CYS A 217 13.19 1.56 0.45
N ILE A 218 13.06 2.25 -0.68
CA ILE A 218 12.99 1.61 -2.00
C ILE A 218 14.37 1.21 -2.52
N ASN A 219 15.38 2.07 -2.38
CA ASN A 219 16.76 1.72 -2.74
C ASN A 219 17.24 0.50 -1.96
N ASP A 220 16.90 0.44 -0.68
CA ASP A 220 17.25 -0.68 0.19
C ASP A 220 16.45 -1.96 -0.12
N SER A 221 15.17 -1.82 -0.46
CA SER A 221 14.34 -2.96 -0.88
C SER A 221 14.91 -3.68 -2.10
N LEU A 222 15.54 -2.95 -3.03
CA LEU A 222 16.19 -3.50 -4.22
C LEU A 222 17.57 -4.10 -3.97
N LEU A 223 18.26 -3.68 -2.89
CA LEU A 223 19.62 -4.16 -2.61
C LEU A 223 19.63 -5.28 -1.58
N THR A 224 18.94 -5.11 -0.45
CA THR A 224 19.00 -6.06 0.67
C THR A 224 17.63 -6.56 1.11
N GLY A 225 16.55 -5.98 0.59
CA GLY A 225 15.17 -6.37 0.86
C GLY A 225 14.48 -5.51 1.91
N VAL A 226 13.34 -5.99 2.42
CA VAL A 226 12.60 -5.31 3.48
C VAL A 226 12.07 -6.34 4.47
N GLN A 227 11.93 -5.92 5.72
CA GLN A 227 11.28 -6.69 6.76
C GLN A 227 10.19 -5.82 7.39
N PHE A 228 8.98 -6.37 7.50
CA PHE A 228 7.79 -5.59 7.89
C PHE A 228 7.52 -5.59 9.40
N VAL A 229 8.25 -6.40 10.16
CA VAL A 229 8.11 -6.54 11.62
C VAL A 229 9.49 -6.76 12.22
N ASP A 230 9.78 -6.02 13.28
CA ASP A 230 11.04 -6.09 14.02
C ASP A 230 10.94 -7.03 15.24
N GLY A 231 12.08 -7.51 15.74
CA GLY A 231 12.16 -8.31 16.96
C GLY A 231 11.80 -9.80 16.77
N PHE A 232 11.39 -10.48 17.84
CA PHE A 232 11.14 -11.93 17.83
C PHE A 232 10.01 -12.35 16.87
N GLU A 233 9.04 -11.46 16.64
CA GLU A 233 7.90 -11.69 15.75
C GLU A 233 8.33 -11.81 14.28
N SER A 234 9.46 -11.20 13.93
CA SER A 234 10.03 -11.22 12.58
C SER A 234 10.36 -12.64 12.07
N ASN A 235 10.60 -13.59 12.98
CA ASN A 235 10.84 -15.01 12.68
C ASN A 235 9.60 -15.73 12.10
N PHE A 236 8.41 -15.17 12.31
CA PHE A 236 7.15 -15.70 11.78
C PHE A 236 6.75 -15.03 10.46
N PHE A 237 7.48 -14.00 10.03
CA PHE A 237 7.28 -13.33 8.75
C PHE A 237 8.27 -13.85 7.70
N VAL A 238 8.04 -13.43 6.46
CA VAL A 238 8.95 -13.72 5.34
C VAL A 238 10.30 -13.04 5.62
N SER A 239 11.39 -13.79 5.53
CA SER A 239 12.73 -13.22 5.73
C SER A 239 13.04 -12.11 4.72
N ARG A 240 13.86 -11.13 5.15
CA ARG A 240 14.28 -9.99 4.34
C ARG A 240 14.81 -10.40 2.97
N TRP A 241 15.67 -11.43 2.94
CA TRP A 241 16.21 -11.97 1.69
C TRP A 241 15.15 -12.65 0.82
N THR A 242 14.22 -13.40 1.40
CA THR A 242 13.14 -14.03 0.63
C THR A 242 12.23 -12.97 0.00
N MET A 243 11.99 -11.86 0.71
CA MET A 243 11.27 -10.70 0.21
C MET A 243 12.06 -9.99 -0.90
N HIS A 244 13.36 -9.73 -0.70
CA HIS A 244 14.25 -9.17 -1.72
C HIS A 244 14.10 -9.88 -3.08
N GLN A 245 14.18 -11.23 -3.07
CA GLN A 245 14.05 -12.03 -4.29
C GLN A 245 12.72 -11.84 -5.03
N LEU A 246 11.64 -11.45 -4.33
CA LEU A 246 10.40 -11.04 -4.99
C LEU A 246 10.48 -9.61 -5.51
N LEU A 247 10.97 -8.68 -4.68
CA LEU A 247 10.90 -7.24 -4.93
C LEU A 247 11.73 -6.79 -6.13
N VAL A 248 12.87 -7.44 -6.40
CA VAL A 248 13.71 -7.15 -7.59
C VAL A 248 12.98 -7.39 -8.91
N GLU A 249 11.91 -8.19 -8.91
CA GLU A 249 11.06 -8.50 -10.06
C GLU A 249 9.68 -7.81 -10.02
N CYS A 250 9.47 -6.85 -9.12
CA CYS A 250 8.18 -6.14 -8.97
C CYS A 250 8.24 -4.71 -9.55
N PRO A 251 7.52 -4.40 -10.66
CA PRO A 251 7.46 -3.06 -11.22
C PRO A 251 7.04 -1.97 -10.25
N SER A 252 6.17 -2.28 -9.30
CA SER A 252 5.75 -1.32 -8.27
C SER A 252 6.90 -0.74 -7.45
N ILE A 253 7.96 -1.52 -7.21
CA ILE A 253 9.14 -1.08 -6.45
C ILE A 253 9.93 -0.05 -7.25
N TYR A 254 10.16 -0.31 -8.54
CA TYR A 254 10.89 0.59 -9.42
C TYR A 254 10.11 1.90 -9.64
N GLU A 255 8.78 1.84 -9.68
CA GLU A 255 7.92 3.03 -9.78
C GLU A 255 7.94 3.94 -8.54
N MET A 256 8.47 3.44 -7.41
CA MET A 256 8.66 4.24 -6.19
C MET A 256 10.13 4.63 -5.94
N LEU A 257 11.03 4.35 -6.89
CA LEU A 257 12.39 4.91 -6.87
C LEU A 257 12.33 6.44 -6.81
N PRO A 258 13.37 7.10 -6.28
CA PRO A 258 13.45 8.56 -6.27
C PRO A 258 13.23 9.12 -7.67
N ASN A 259 12.24 10.01 -7.83
CA ASN A 259 11.98 10.64 -9.12
C ASN A 259 13.17 11.53 -9.50
N THR A 260 13.80 11.24 -10.64
CA THR A 260 14.97 11.97 -11.16
C THR A 260 14.63 13.37 -11.66
N ASP A 261 13.37 13.60 -12.04
CA ASP A 261 12.91 14.91 -12.52
C ASP A 261 12.48 15.82 -11.37
N PHE A 262 12.38 15.28 -10.15
CA PHE A 262 12.00 16.05 -8.97
C PHE A 262 13.19 16.76 -8.34
N LYS A 263 12.99 18.04 -8.02
CA LYS A 263 14.00 18.88 -7.38
C LYS A 263 13.92 18.74 -5.87
N TRP A 264 14.47 17.64 -5.36
CA TRP A 264 14.64 17.44 -3.92
C TRP A 264 15.45 18.57 -3.29
N GLU A 265 15.05 19.03 -2.10
CA GLU A 265 15.84 19.98 -1.28
C GLU A 265 17.27 19.48 -1.05
N LYS A 266 17.38 18.18 -0.76
CA LYS A 266 18.62 17.42 -0.73
C LYS A 266 18.45 16.20 -1.63
N GLN A 267 19.38 15.98 -2.55
CA GLN A 267 19.33 14.79 -3.39
C GLN A 267 19.52 13.52 -2.53
N PRO A 268 18.64 12.51 -2.64
CA PRO A 268 18.84 11.25 -1.94
C PRO A 268 19.99 10.46 -2.58
N GLU A 269 20.86 9.91 -1.74
CA GLU A 269 22.05 9.17 -2.17
C GLU A 269 22.08 7.74 -1.60
N ILE A 270 22.71 6.84 -2.35
CA ILE A 270 23.22 5.57 -1.84
C ILE A 270 24.72 5.74 -1.59
N LEU A 271 25.17 5.41 -0.39
CA LEU A 271 26.54 5.53 0.08
C LEU A 271 27.14 4.14 0.26
N VAL A 272 28.34 3.90 -0.25
CA VAL A 272 29.02 2.60 -0.07
C VAL A 272 30.45 2.85 0.38
N TRP A 273 30.81 2.33 1.54
CA TRP A 273 32.21 2.31 1.98
C TRP A 273 32.95 1.24 1.20
N ARG A 274 33.89 1.65 0.34
CA ARG A 274 34.57 0.76 -0.62
C ARG A 274 36.03 0.60 -0.27
N LYS A 275 36.51 -0.63 -0.29
CA LYS A 275 37.92 -0.95 -0.13
C LYS A 275 38.56 -1.06 -1.50
N LYS A 276 39.54 -0.20 -1.79
CA LYS A 276 40.31 -0.21 -3.04
C LYS A 276 41.77 -0.48 -2.74
N SER A 277 42.39 -1.35 -3.52
CA SER A 277 43.85 -1.51 -3.54
C SER A 277 44.42 -0.55 -4.59
N LYS A 278 45.25 0.39 -4.18
CA LYS A 278 45.99 1.27 -5.09
C LYS A 278 47.47 1.25 -4.70
N ASP A 279 48.33 0.86 -5.65
CA ASP A 279 49.78 0.82 -5.48
C ASP A 279 50.25 -0.01 -4.26
N GLY A 280 49.56 -1.11 -3.96
CA GLY A 280 49.85 -1.99 -2.82
C GLY A 280 49.31 -1.52 -1.47
N ASN A 281 48.75 -0.30 -1.40
CA ASN A 281 48.10 0.24 -0.21
C ASN A 281 46.58 0.07 -0.28
N THR A 282 46.00 -0.35 0.84
CA THR A 282 44.54 -0.40 1.02
C THR A 282 44.04 1.00 1.36
N VAL A 283 43.15 1.54 0.53
CA VAL A 283 42.45 2.80 0.79
C VAL A 283 40.96 2.52 0.92
N VAL A 284 40.35 3.03 1.98
CA VAL A 284 38.91 3.01 2.18
C VAL A 284 38.32 4.35 1.74
N LYS A 285 37.32 4.32 0.86
CA LYS A 285 36.67 5.52 0.34
C LYS A 285 35.16 5.35 0.37
N LEU A 286 34.45 6.41 0.77
CA LEU A 286 33.00 6.51 0.61
C LEU A 286 32.65 6.86 -0.85
N GLU A 287 32.01 5.94 -1.56
CA GLU A 287 31.41 6.19 -2.87
C GLU A 287 29.96 6.62 -2.68
N ARG A 288 29.50 7.52 -3.56
CA ARG A 288 28.16 8.10 -3.52
C ARG A 288 27.49 7.89 -4.87
N TYR A 289 26.23 7.47 -4.83
CA TYR A 289 25.41 7.20 -5.99
C TYR A 289 24.10 7.96 -5.82
N ASP A 290 23.88 8.95 -6.68
CA ASP A 290 22.59 9.62 -6.81
C ASP A 290 21.59 8.76 -7.60
N ALA A 291 20.37 9.25 -7.80
CA ALA A 291 19.34 8.53 -8.56
C ALA A 291 19.81 8.13 -9.97
N SER A 292 20.64 8.94 -10.65
CA SER A 292 21.13 8.65 -12.00
C SER A 292 22.24 7.61 -12.04
N THR A 293 23.12 7.61 -11.04
CA THR A 293 24.28 6.72 -10.96
C THR A 293 23.99 5.43 -10.18
N SER A 294 22.92 5.39 -9.39
CA SER A 294 22.46 4.22 -8.62
C SER A 294 22.20 2.98 -9.48
N VAL A 295 21.79 3.15 -10.75
CA VAL A 295 21.59 2.05 -11.71
C VAL A 295 22.85 1.20 -11.84
N THR A 296 24.02 1.82 -11.97
CA THR A 296 25.31 1.11 -12.08
C THR A 296 25.64 0.32 -10.81
N LEU A 297 25.25 0.82 -9.64
CA LEU A 297 25.40 0.11 -8.38
C LEU A 297 24.46 -1.10 -8.33
N PHE A 298 23.19 -0.95 -8.72
CA PHE A 298 22.23 -2.04 -8.72
C PHE A 298 22.66 -3.17 -9.67
N GLU A 299 23.08 -2.83 -10.89
CA GLU A 299 23.59 -3.80 -11.86
C GLU A 299 24.77 -4.59 -11.29
N GLU A 300 25.76 -3.92 -10.70
CA GLU A 300 26.94 -4.58 -10.14
C GLU A 300 26.64 -5.39 -8.87
N ALA A 301 25.77 -4.89 -7.99
CA ALA A 301 25.40 -5.58 -6.77
C ALA A 301 24.57 -6.84 -7.05
N LEU A 302 23.68 -6.78 -8.05
CA LEU A 302 22.76 -7.87 -8.39
C LEU A 302 23.25 -8.78 -9.53
N LYS A 303 24.43 -8.53 -10.13
CA LYS A 303 24.92 -9.29 -11.29
C LYS A 303 25.00 -10.82 -11.09
N SER A 304 25.22 -11.25 -9.85
CA SER A 304 25.28 -12.66 -9.46
C SER A 304 24.13 -13.05 -8.52
N ASN A 305 23.09 -12.22 -8.42
CA ASN A 305 21.94 -12.51 -7.59
C ASN A 305 21.12 -13.65 -8.22
N GLU A 306 20.80 -14.64 -7.40
CA GLU A 306 20.11 -15.84 -7.85
C GLU A 306 19.15 -16.38 -6.81
N LEU A 307 18.10 -17.02 -7.31
CA LEU A 307 17.05 -17.68 -6.57
C LEU A 307 17.20 -19.19 -6.70
N ASN A 308 17.24 -19.91 -5.58
CA ASN A 308 17.22 -21.37 -5.58
C ASN A 308 15.78 -21.89 -5.39
N LEU A 309 15.21 -22.44 -6.46
CA LEU A 309 13.89 -23.07 -6.45
C LEU A 309 14.03 -24.58 -6.72
N HIS A 310 13.81 -25.39 -5.68
CA HIS A 310 13.89 -26.86 -5.77
C HIS A 310 15.20 -27.40 -6.38
N GLY A 311 16.34 -26.77 -6.06
CA GLY A 311 17.65 -27.15 -6.58
C GLY A 311 17.95 -26.61 -7.98
N LYS A 312 17.04 -25.82 -8.58
CA LYS A 312 17.30 -25.05 -9.80
C LYS A 312 17.63 -23.61 -9.43
N THR A 313 18.73 -23.13 -9.99
CA THR A 313 19.15 -21.73 -9.89
C THR A 313 18.44 -20.91 -10.95
N VAL A 314 17.81 -19.81 -10.54
CA VAL A 314 17.13 -18.84 -11.39
C VAL A 314 17.83 -17.48 -11.20
N PRO A 315 18.46 -16.90 -12.23
CA PRO A 315 19.12 -15.61 -12.09
C PRO A 315 18.09 -14.49 -11.91
N LEU A 316 18.33 -13.58 -10.96
CA LEU A 316 17.50 -12.40 -10.69
C LEU A 316 18.38 -11.14 -10.65
N PRO A 317 19.00 -10.75 -11.78
CA PRO A 317 19.79 -9.53 -11.85
C PRO A 317 18.90 -8.29 -11.74
N PHE A 318 19.52 -7.11 -11.62
CA PHE A 318 18.78 -5.86 -11.71
C PHE A 318 18.04 -5.78 -13.05
N ASN A 319 16.73 -5.50 -13.01
CA ASN A 319 15.87 -5.67 -14.17
C ASN A 319 15.67 -4.33 -14.91
N LEU A 320 16.53 -4.08 -15.91
CA LEU A 320 16.48 -2.86 -16.73
C LEU A 320 15.16 -2.70 -17.50
N SER A 321 14.49 -3.80 -17.89
CA SER A 321 13.19 -3.71 -18.55
C SER A 321 12.10 -3.19 -17.62
N ILE A 322 12.19 -3.49 -16.32
CA ILE A 322 11.30 -2.90 -15.33
C ILE A 322 11.63 -1.42 -15.11
N LEU A 323 12.92 -1.07 -15.06
CA LEU A 323 13.36 0.32 -14.93
C LEU A 323 12.84 1.20 -16.08
N ASP A 324 12.96 0.73 -17.33
CA ASP A 324 12.43 1.43 -18.51
C ASP A 324 10.89 1.60 -18.44
N TRP A 325 10.19 0.58 -17.95
CA TRP A 325 8.75 0.64 -17.73
C TRP A 325 8.38 1.67 -16.66
N ALA A 326 9.11 1.68 -15.54
CA ALA A 326 8.92 2.60 -14.43
C ALA A 326 9.19 4.05 -14.83
N ALA A 327 10.24 4.30 -15.62
CA ALA A 327 10.52 5.63 -16.18
C ALA A 327 9.36 6.15 -17.05
N SER A 328 8.70 5.27 -17.80
CA SER A 328 7.49 5.61 -18.56
C SER A 328 6.31 5.90 -17.63
N THR A 329 6.19 5.18 -16.51
CA THR A 329 5.19 5.46 -15.47
C THR A 329 5.45 6.79 -14.75
N HIS A 330 6.70 7.15 -14.45
CA HIS A 330 7.04 8.46 -13.85
C HIS A 330 6.64 9.62 -14.74
N LYS A 331 6.80 9.51 -16.07
CA LYS A 331 6.28 10.51 -17.01
C LYS A 331 4.77 10.67 -16.89
N ILE A 332 4.03 9.56 -16.86
CA ILE A 332 2.56 9.56 -16.67
C ILE A 332 2.18 10.23 -15.34
N LEU A 333 2.91 9.95 -14.26
CA LEU A 333 2.68 10.54 -12.94
C LEU A 333 3.03 12.04 -12.90
N ASN A 334 4.08 12.46 -13.60
CA ASN A 334 4.49 13.87 -13.68
C ASN A 334 3.47 14.70 -14.48
N ASP A 335 2.95 14.13 -15.58
CA ASP A 335 2.02 14.81 -16.50
C ASP A 335 0.55 14.77 -16.04
N ALA A 336 0.21 13.90 -15.08
CA ALA A 336 -1.16 13.71 -14.63
C ALA A 336 -1.75 14.99 -13.99
N GLN A 337 -2.86 15.46 -14.55
CA GLN A 337 -3.63 16.59 -14.00
C GLN A 337 -5.00 16.13 -13.54
N LEU A 338 -5.40 16.57 -12.35
CA LEU A 338 -6.71 16.28 -11.81
C LEU A 338 -7.81 16.93 -12.66
N PRO A 339 -8.89 16.22 -13.03
CA PRO A 339 -9.96 16.83 -13.81
C PRO A 339 -10.63 18.00 -13.08
N LYS A 340 -11.03 19.02 -13.85
CA LYS A 340 -11.64 20.25 -13.30
C LYS A 340 -12.85 19.93 -12.44
N GLY A 341 -12.92 20.56 -11.26
CA GLY A 341 -14.06 20.45 -10.34
C GLY A 341 -14.06 19.22 -9.43
N ILE A 342 -13.02 18.40 -9.46
CA ILE A 342 -12.82 17.31 -8.50
C ILE A 342 -11.80 17.77 -7.46
N PRO A 343 -12.17 17.95 -6.18
CA PRO A 343 -11.23 18.36 -5.15
C PRO A 343 -10.30 17.20 -4.75
N LEU A 344 -9.04 17.55 -4.50
CA LEU A 344 -8.03 16.69 -3.87
C LEU A 344 -7.77 17.17 -2.43
N TYR A 345 -7.68 16.23 -1.50
CA TYR A 345 -7.20 16.45 -0.14
C TYR A 345 -6.02 15.52 0.12
N ASN A 346 -4.94 16.04 0.70
CA ASN A 346 -3.71 15.29 0.94
C ASN A 346 -3.37 15.28 2.43
N ILE A 347 -3.24 14.09 2.99
CA ILE A 347 -2.72 13.85 4.34
C ILE A 347 -1.33 13.23 4.19
N TYR A 348 -0.33 13.85 4.82
CA TYR A 348 1.02 13.31 4.87
C TYR A 348 1.49 13.20 6.33
N GLY A 349 2.32 12.19 6.62
CA GLY A 349 2.87 12.04 7.96
C GLY A 349 4.10 12.91 8.16
N THR A 350 4.30 13.33 9.41
CA THR A 350 5.43 14.16 9.84
C THR A 350 5.95 13.70 11.21
N SER A 351 7.11 14.23 11.61
CA SER A 351 7.73 14.01 12.92
C SER A 351 8.20 12.58 13.18
N PHE A 352 8.44 11.79 12.13
CA PHE A 352 9.13 10.50 12.21
C PHE A 352 10.41 10.54 11.37
N ASP A 353 11.49 10.00 11.95
CA ASP A 353 12.74 9.75 11.25
C ASP A 353 12.48 8.85 10.04
N THR A 354 12.59 9.41 8.84
CA THR A 354 12.23 8.72 7.61
C THR A 354 13.47 8.42 6.78
N PRO A 355 13.76 7.13 6.47
CA PRO A 355 14.94 6.75 5.70
C PRO A 355 15.02 7.51 4.38
N PHE A 356 16.15 8.19 4.18
CA PHE A 356 16.38 9.05 3.02
C PHE A 356 17.60 8.59 2.21
N ASP A 357 18.80 8.68 2.80
CA ASP A 357 19.99 8.07 2.23
C ASP A 357 20.16 6.66 2.80
N VAL A 358 20.79 5.78 2.02
CA VAL A 358 21.14 4.42 2.46
C VAL A 358 22.64 4.23 2.37
N SER A 359 23.26 3.74 3.45
CA SER A 359 24.70 3.53 3.55
C SER A 359 25.02 2.07 3.82
N TYR A 360 26.01 1.54 3.09
CA TYR A 360 26.48 0.15 3.22
C TYR A 360 27.96 0.07 3.57
N GLY A 361 28.28 -0.88 4.45
CA GLY A 361 29.62 -1.01 5.02
C GLY A 361 29.97 0.11 5.99
N SER A 362 31.23 0.14 6.44
CA SER A 362 31.79 1.20 7.27
C SER A 362 33.28 1.38 6.98
N GLU A 363 33.90 2.42 7.54
CA GLU A 363 35.36 2.59 7.43
C GLU A 363 36.13 1.38 8.00
N ALA A 364 35.61 0.77 9.08
CA ALA A 364 36.18 -0.41 9.71
C ALA A 364 35.86 -1.73 8.98
N SER A 365 34.72 -1.79 8.27
CA SER A 365 34.27 -2.97 7.52
C SER A 365 33.79 -2.55 6.11
N PRO A 366 34.72 -2.15 5.23
CA PRO A 366 34.38 -1.69 3.89
C PRO A 366 34.05 -2.86 2.95
N ILE A 367 33.30 -2.55 1.89
CA ILE A 367 32.88 -3.47 0.84
C ILE A 367 33.96 -3.58 -0.24
N GLU A 368 34.47 -4.79 -0.45
CA GLU A 368 35.43 -5.10 -1.52
C GLU A 368 34.71 -5.39 -2.85
N ASP A 369 33.82 -6.38 -2.87
CA ASP A 369 32.96 -6.71 -4.01
C ASP A 369 31.55 -6.11 -3.80
N LEU A 370 31.03 -5.41 -4.81
CA LEU A 370 29.70 -4.79 -4.76
C LEU A 370 28.59 -5.83 -4.62
N THR A 371 28.82 -7.08 -5.06
CA THR A 371 27.88 -8.19 -4.84
C THR A 371 27.60 -8.44 -3.35
N ASN A 372 28.56 -8.10 -2.47
CA ASN A 372 28.39 -8.26 -1.03
C ASN A 372 27.45 -7.20 -0.42
N VAL A 373 27.11 -6.11 -1.12
CA VAL A 373 26.16 -5.10 -0.63
C VAL A 373 24.84 -5.76 -0.22
N CYS A 374 24.35 -6.69 -1.04
CA CYS A 374 23.10 -7.43 -0.84
C CYS A 374 23.04 -8.25 0.47
N HIS A 375 24.20 -8.52 1.08
CA HIS A 375 24.35 -9.33 2.28
C HIS A 375 24.80 -8.52 3.50
N THR A 376 24.66 -7.19 3.44
CA THR A 376 24.94 -6.28 4.54
C THR A 376 23.65 -5.69 5.10
N MET A 377 23.73 -5.10 6.29
CA MET A 377 22.63 -4.30 6.84
C MET A 377 22.84 -2.84 6.49
N PRO A 378 21.82 -2.16 5.94
CA PRO A 378 21.89 -0.73 5.67
C PRO A 378 21.96 0.08 6.96
N GLN A 379 22.59 1.25 6.86
CA GLN A 379 22.41 2.36 7.79
C GLN A 379 21.70 3.49 7.06
N TYR A 380 20.81 4.21 7.73
CA TYR A 380 20.06 5.29 7.11
C TYR A 380 20.48 6.65 7.65
N SER A 381 20.44 7.65 6.78
CA SER A 381 20.20 9.02 7.20
C SER A 381 18.70 9.28 7.12
N PHE A 382 18.22 10.26 7.89
CA PHE A 382 16.79 10.51 8.03
C PHE A 382 16.43 11.94 7.66
N VAL A 383 15.20 12.09 7.15
CA VAL A 383 14.51 13.37 6.98
C VAL A 383 13.13 13.29 7.65
N ASP A 384 12.43 14.42 7.74
CA ASP A 384 11.07 14.45 8.26
C ASP A 384 10.10 13.71 7.33
N GLY A 385 9.18 12.95 7.91
CA GLY A 385 8.17 12.19 7.20
C GLY A 385 7.41 11.26 8.14
N ASP A 386 7.02 10.10 7.62
CA ASP A 386 6.19 9.13 8.32
C ASP A 386 6.91 7.81 8.68
N GLY A 387 8.24 7.77 8.57
CA GLY A 387 9.05 6.57 8.77
C GLY A 387 9.13 5.67 7.53
N THR A 388 8.50 6.05 6.41
CA THR A 388 8.64 5.38 5.11
C THR A 388 8.76 6.38 3.96
N VAL A 389 7.86 7.37 3.92
CA VAL A 389 7.76 8.36 2.86
C VAL A 389 8.18 9.73 3.41
N PRO A 390 9.20 10.39 2.82
CA PRO A 390 9.57 11.75 3.19
C PRO A 390 8.38 12.69 3.02
N ALA A 391 8.19 13.64 3.94
CA ALA A 391 7.09 14.61 3.87
C ALA A 391 7.14 15.41 2.55
N GLU A 392 8.34 15.78 2.08
CA GLU A 392 8.57 16.47 0.80
C GLU A 392 7.97 15.69 -0.37
N SER A 393 8.24 14.38 -0.45
CA SER A 393 7.68 13.48 -1.47
C SER A 393 6.16 13.40 -1.38
N ALA A 394 5.62 13.28 -0.16
CA ALA A 394 4.19 13.13 0.05
C ALA A 394 3.39 14.41 -0.26
N MET A 395 4.00 15.58 -0.13
CA MET A 395 3.38 16.87 -0.48
C MET A 395 3.46 17.19 -1.98
N ALA A 396 4.46 16.65 -2.68
CA ALA A 396 4.74 16.95 -4.08
C ALA A 396 3.82 16.19 -5.06
N ASP A 397 2.51 16.31 -4.86
CA ASP A 397 1.48 15.66 -5.67
C ASP A 397 1.26 16.30 -7.05
N ASN A 398 1.87 17.45 -7.33
CA ASN A 398 1.74 18.25 -8.57
C ASN A 398 0.28 18.61 -8.93
N CYS A 399 -0.62 18.65 -7.96
CA CYS A 399 -2.02 19.04 -8.13
C CYS A 399 -2.33 20.32 -7.33
N GLU A 400 -3.42 21.02 -7.66
CA GLU A 400 -3.96 22.08 -6.81
C GLU A 400 -4.88 21.46 -5.73
N ALA A 401 -4.28 20.85 -4.70
CA ALA A 401 -5.04 20.29 -3.59
C ALA A 401 -5.79 21.41 -2.83
N VAL A 402 -7.03 21.11 -2.42
CA VAL A 402 -7.86 22.00 -1.61
C VAL A 402 -7.24 22.18 -0.22
N GLU A 403 -6.70 21.10 0.35
CA GLU A 403 -6.04 21.11 1.65
C GLU A 403 -4.93 20.07 1.67
N ARG A 404 -3.77 20.43 2.24
CA ARG A 404 -2.70 19.51 2.60
C ARG A 404 -2.46 19.58 4.09
N VAL A 405 -2.49 18.45 4.79
CA VAL A 405 -2.40 18.42 6.25
C VAL A 405 -1.32 17.45 6.70
N GLY A 406 -0.31 17.97 7.38
CA GLY A 406 0.68 17.18 8.11
C GLY A 406 0.08 16.61 9.41
N VAL A 407 0.29 15.31 9.64
CA VAL A 407 -0.15 14.61 10.84
C VAL A 407 1.02 13.87 11.46
N GLN A 408 1.22 14.03 12.77
CA GLN A 408 2.31 13.39 13.49
C GLN A 408 2.01 11.92 13.76
N ALA A 409 2.11 11.08 12.73
CA ALA A 409 1.90 9.66 12.80
C ALA A 409 2.75 8.93 11.76
N GLY A 410 3.23 7.74 12.12
CA GLY A 410 3.97 6.89 11.18
C GLY A 410 3.10 6.38 10.04
N HIS A 411 3.72 5.84 9.00
CA HIS A 411 3.12 5.52 7.70
C HIS A 411 1.83 4.68 7.79
N ARG A 412 1.85 3.63 8.61
CA ARG A 412 0.67 2.80 8.93
C ARG A 412 -0.20 3.40 10.04
N GLY A 413 0.41 4.15 10.96
CA GLY A 413 -0.28 4.82 12.06
C GLY A 413 -1.35 5.80 11.58
N LEU A 414 -1.12 6.46 10.44
CA LEU A 414 -2.09 7.36 9.80
C LEU A 414 -3.46 6.71 9.53
N LEU A 415 -3.52 5.40 9.29
CA LEU A 415 -4.80 4.70 9.00
C LEU A 415 -5.67 4.46 10.24
N ARG A 416 -5.14 4.72 11.43
CA ARG A 416 -5.83 4.59 12.72
C ARG A 416 -5.74 5.84 13.59
N ASP A 417 -5.20 6.93 13.03
CA ASP A 417 -4.99 8.17 13.75
C ASP A 417 -6.30 8.97 13.88
N GLU A 418 -6.57 9.48 15.09
CA GLU A 418 -7.82 10.18 15.38
C GLU A 418 -7.95 11.50 14.61
N LYS A 419 -6.84 12.25 14.45
CA LYS A 419 -6.83 13.50 13.67
C LYS A 419 -7.08 13.21 12.19
N VAL A 420 -6.52 12.12 11.65
CA VAL A 420 -6.84 11.66 10.30
C VAL A 420 -8.33 11.35 10.16
N PHE A 421 -8.93 10.66 11.13
CA PHE A 421 -10.37 10.38 11.10
C PHE A 421 -11.22 11.65 11.18
N GLU A 422 -10.84 12.64 11.97
CA GLU A 422 -11.51 13.95 12.01
C GLU A 422 -11.45 14.67 10.66
N LEU A 423 -10.29 14.68 10.00
CA LEU A 423 -10.11 15.27 8.67
C LEU A 423 -10.96 14.55 7.62
N ILE A 424 -10.95 13.22 7.61
CA ILE A 424 -11.76 12.42 6.69
C ILE A 424 -13.25 12.70 6.93
N LYS A 425 -13.71 12.69 8.19
CA LYS A 425 -15.11 13.02 8.51
C LYS A 425 -15.48 14.42 8.04
N LYS A 426 -14.61 15.43 8.27
CA LYS A 426 -14.79 16.80 7.77
C LYS A 426 -14.96 16.83 6.25
N TRP A 427 -14.05 16.22 5.49
CA TRP A 427 -14.06 16.27 4.02
C TRP A 427 -15.16 15.41 3.37
N LEU A 428 -15.64 14.38 4.09
CA LEU A 428 -16.83 13.59 3.71
C LEU A 428 -18.15 14.24 4.17
N GLY A 429 -18.11 15.40 4.83
CA GLY A 429 -19.29 16.09 5.36
C GLY A 429 -20.00 15.29 6.46
N VAL A 430 -19.28 14.44 7.19
CA VAL A 430 -19.81 13.66 8.32
C VAL A 430 -19.81 14.57 9.54
N SER A 431 -20.99 15.07 9.93
CA SER A 431 -21.14 15.66 11.25
C SER A 431 -21.23 14.56 12.30
N ASP A 432 -20.47 14.69 13.38
CA ASP A 432 -20.73 13.91 14.59
C ASP A 432 -22.17 14.25 15.01
N LYS A 433 -23.05 13.25 15.09
CA LYS A 433 -24.36 13.43 15.70
C LYS A 433 -24.12 13.92 17.12
N LYS A 434 -24.16 15.25 17.35
CA LYS A 434 -24.31 15.81 18.68
C LYS A 434 -25.48 15.04 19.28
N LYS A 435 -25.28 14.44 20.47
CA LYS A 435 -26.37 13.90 21.29
C LYS A 435 -27.43 15.01 21.36
N VAL A 436 -28.47 14.90 20.55
CA VAL A 436 -29.65 15.73 20.69
C VAL A 436 -30.20 15.32 22.03
N HIS A 437 -29.91 16.10 23.07
CA HIS A 437 -30.70 16.05 24.29
C HIS A 437 -32.13 16.28 23.83
N SER A 438 -32.91 15.21 23.84
CA SER A 438 -34.35 15.23 23.70
C SER A 438 -34.88 16.34 24.61
N ARG A 439 -35.31 17.46 24.01
CA ARG A 439 -36.22 18.37 24.69
C ARG A 439 -37.48 17.58 24.95
N THR A 440 -37.59 17.00 26.14
CA THR A 440 -38.88 16.55 26.66
C THR A 440 -39.76 17.78 26.81
N SER A 441 -40.71 17.90 25.90
CA SER A 441 -41.93 18.69 26.07
C SER A 441 -42.61 18.27 27.37
N ARG A 442 -42.74 19.18 28.33
CA ARG A 442 -43.78 19.08 29.36
C ARG A 442 -44.94 19.98 28.96
N VAL A 443 -45.93 19.28 28.41
CA VAL A 443 -47.38 19.44 28.53
C VAL A 443 -47.84 20.68 29.33
N MET A 444 -48.66 21.49 28.65
CA MET A 444 -49.59 22.45 29.24
C MET A 444 -50.61 21.73 30.13
N ASP A 445 -50.76 22.16 31.38
CA ASP A 445 -52.01 21.99 32.12
C ASP A 445 -52.61 23.39 32.36
N LEU A 446 -53.78 23.60 31.76
CA LEU A 446 -54.69 24.72 32.00
C LEU A 446 -55.84 24.22 32.88
N TYR A 447 -56.00 24.87 34.04
CA TYR A 447 -57.21 25.11 34.85
C TYR A 447 -58.14 23.93 35.26
N ALA A 448 -58.43 23.83 36.57
CA ALA A 448 -59.58 24.49 37.21
C ALA A 448 -59.91 23.89 38.60
N GLY A 449 -60.30 24.74 39.56
CA GLY A 449 -61.42 24.45 40.46
C GLY A 449 -61.15 24.22 41.96
N GLN A 450 -61.53 25.26 42.73
CA GLN A 450 -61.89 25.33 44.17
C GLN A 450 -60.79 25.26 45.23
#